data_AF-A0A1E7Z2Z1-F1
#
_entry.id   AF-A0A1E7Z2Z1-F1
#
_cell.length_a   1.000
_cell.length_b   1.000
_cell.length_c   1.000
_cell.angle_alpha   90.00
_cell.angle_beta   90.00
_cell.angle_gamma   90.00
#
_symmetry.space_group_name_H-M   'P 1'
#
loop_
_entity.id
_entity.type
_entity.pdbx_description
1 polymer ?
#
loop_
_entity_poly.entity_id
_entity_poly.type
_entity_poly.pdbx_seq_one_letter_code
_entity_poly.pdbx_strand_id
1 'polypeptide(L)'
;MLNKVALITGAFRAIGHHLARHLYLQGYHLILLARDAQALASFAATLDPARICTPWLLRAPDAQGIKVTTLCPDVVDTDMVQGSGLTLNEMLSSEDICRAVDFVMSLSPAAVVEQLTIGRQYRPRKPA
;
A
#
# COMPACT_ATOMS: atom_id res chain seq x y z
N MET A 1 1.28 -23.69 -7.71
CA MET A 1 1.21 -22.24 -8.00
C MET A 1 2.17 -21.55 -7.04
N LEU A 2 2.98 -20.59 -7.47
CA LEU A 2 3.79 -19.81 -6.52
C LEU A 2 2.85 -19.00 -5.63
N ASN A 3 2.99 -19.14 -4.31
CA ASN A 3 2.28 -18.28 -3.37
C ASN A 3 2.77 -16.84 -3.60
N LYS A 4 1.86 -15.94 -3.96
CA LYS A 4 2.20 -14.53 -4.17
C LYS A 4 2.48 -13.91 -2.81
N VAL A 5 3.66 -13.33 -2.63
CA VAL A 5 4.09 -12.72 -1.37
C VAL A 5 4.19 -11.21 -1.57
N ALA A 6 3.66 -10.43 -0.63
CA ALA A 6 3.80 -8.98 -0.61
C ALA A 6 4.53 -8.51 0.65
N LEU A 7 5.59 -7.72 0.48
CA LEU A 7 6.31 -7.04 1.56
C LEU A 7 5.76 -5.63 1.72
N ILE A 8 5.32 -5.29 2.92
CA ILE A 8 4.72 -3.98 3.22
C ILE A 8 5.43 -3.36 4.41
N THR A 9 6.09 -2.23 4.16
CA THR A 9 6.69 -1.39 5.20
C THR A 9 5.64 -0.38 5.69
N GLY A 10 5.53 -0.20 7.01
CA GLY A 10 4.49 0.66 7.61
C GLY A 10 3.08 0.08 7.57
N ALA A 11 2.94 -1.25 7.56
CA ALA A 11 1.68 -1.95 7.31
C ALA A 11 0.53 -1.74 8.33
N PHE A 12 0.73 -0.97 9.39
CA PHE A 12 -0.24 -0.81 10.48
C PHE A 12 -0.98 0.54 10.47
N ARG A 13 -0.58 1.48 9.62
CA ARG A 13 -1.20 2.81 9.52
C ARG A 13 -1.27 3.31 8.08
N ALA A 14 -2.11 4.32 7.84
CA ALA A 14 -2.29 4.98 6.55
C ALA A 14 -2.37 4.02 5.34
N ILE A 15 -1.76 4.40 4.22
CA ILE A 15 -1.79 3.66 2.96
C ILE A 15 -1.34 2.20 3.15
N GLY A 16 -0.30 1.98 3.98
CA GLY A 16 0.24 0.65 4.23
C GLY A 16 -0.77 -0.32 4.86
N HIS A 17 -1.61 0.17 5.77
CA HIS A 17 -2.68 -0.63 6.38
C HIS A 17 -3.74 -1.06 5.36
N HIS A 18 -4.17 -0.12 4.53
CA HIS A 18 -5.17 -0.41 3.49
C HIS A 18 -4.63 -1.37 2.44
N LEU A 19 -3.39 -1.18 1.98
CA LEU A 19 -2.73 -2.10 1.05
C LEU A 19 -2.54 -3.50 1.64
N ALA A 20 -2.18 -3.61 2.92
CA ALA A 20 -2.07 -4.91 3.58
C ALA A 20 -3.40 -5.66 3.57
N ARG A 21 -4.50 -5.01 3.97
CA ARG A 21 -5.82 -5.64 3.92
C ARG A 21 -6.23 -6.01 2.49
N HIS A 22 -6.01 -5.11 1.52
CA HIS A 22 -6.34 -5.34 0.12
C HIS A 22 -5.64 -6.58 -0.45
N LEU A 23 -4.32 -6.65 -0.31
CA LEU A 23 -3.52 -7.76 -0.81
C LEU A 23 -3.82 -9.08 -0.06
N TYR A 24 -4.09 -9.01 1.24
CA TYR A 24 -4.57 -10.17 1.99
C TYR A 24 -5.89 -10.72 1.43
N LEU A 25 -6.86 -9.85 1.14
CA LEU A 25 -8.15 -10.27 0.57
C LEU A 25 -8.00 -10.85 -0.84
N GLN A 26 -6.99 -10.43 -1.60
CA GLN A 26 -6.65 -10.99 -2.91
C GLN A 26 -5.85 -12.32 -2.86
N GLY A 27 -5.60 -12.87 -1.66
CA GLY A 27 -4.94 -14.18 -1.52
C GLY A 27 -3.40 -14.13 -1.36
N TYR A 28 -2.80 -12.95 -1.21
CA TYR A 28 -1.35 -12.85 -0.97
C TYR A 28 -0.97 -13.34 0.43
N HIS A 29 0.22 -13.91 0.55
CA HIS A 29 0.91 -14.01 1.83
C HIS A 29 1.58 -12.68 2.12
N LEU A 30 1.46 -12.18 3.33
CA LEU A 30 2.00 -10.87 3.67
C LEU A 30 3.23 -10.98 4.53
N ILE A 31 4.14 -10.07 4.23
CA ILE A 31 5.28 -9.77 5.05
C ILE A 31 5.11 -8.37 5.59
N LEU A 32 4.88 -8.25 6.90
CA LEU A 32 4.55 -6.98 7.55
C LEU A 32 5.75 -6.44 8.32
N LEU A 33 6.17 -5.21 8.00
CA LEU A 33 7.26 -4.52 8.69
C LEU A 33 6.77 -3.20 9.28
N ALA A 34 7.11 -2.94 10.53
CA ALA A 34 6.84 -1.67 11.20
C ALA A 34 7.82 -1.44 12.34
N ARG A 35 8.02 -0.16 12.72
CA ARG A 35 8.82 0.21 13.89
C ARG A 35 8.09 -0.05 15.22
N ASP A 36 6.76 0.04 15.21
CA ASP A 36 5.92 -0.17 16.38
C ASP A 36 5.48 -1.64 16.45
N ALA A 37 6.17 -2.41 17.29
CA ALA A 37 5.94 -3.85 17.41
C ALA A 37 4.54 -4.19 17.97
N GLN A 38 4.00 -3.37 18.88
CA GLN A 38 2.72 -3.64 19.54
C GLN A 38 1.55 -3.39 18.58
N ALA A 39 1.60 -2.28 17.84
CA ALA A 39 0.59 -1.99 16.83
C ALA A 39 0.63 -3.02 15.68
N LEU A 40 1.83 -3.45 15.29
CA LEU A 40 2.02 -4.49 14.29
C LEU A 40 1.44 -5.84 14.74
N ALA A 41 1.70 -6.26 15.98
CA ALA A 41 1.17 -7.50 16.54
C ALA A 41 -0.36 -7.48 16.61
N SER A 42 -0.94 -6.36 17.07
CA SER A 42 -2.40 -6.17 17.11
C SER A 42 -3.02 -6.28 15.72
N PHE A 43 -2.39 -5.70 14.69
CA PHE A 43 -2.88 -5.82 13.32
C PHE A 43 -2.71 -7.25 12.78
N ALA A 44 -1.56 -7.87 12.97
CA ALA A 44 -1.29 -9.24 12.52
C ALA A 44 -2.26 -10.27 13.13
N ALA A 45 -2.69 -10.07 14.38
CA ALA A 45 -3.69 -10.91 15.04
C ALA A 45 -5.07 -10.89 14.37
N THR A 46 -5.34 -9.91 13.50
CA THR A 46 -6.59 -9.84 12.70
C THR A 46 -6.55 -10.66 11.42
N LEU A 47 -5.40 -11.28 11.10
CA LEU A 47 -5.14 -12.01 9.86
C LEU A 47 -4.83 -13.48 10.16
N ASP A 48 -5.01 -14.36 9.17
CA ASP A 48 -4.65 -15.78 9.30
C ASP A 48 -3.13 -15.92 9.50
N PRO A 49 -2.67 -16.46 10.64
CA PRO A 49 -1.23 -16.65 10.92
C PRO A 49 -0.51 -17.48 9.86
N ALA A 50 -1.19 -18.42 9.18
CA ALA A 50 -0.59 -19.22 8.11
C ALA A 50 -0.19 -18.39 6.88
N ARG A 51 -0.70 -17.15 6.79
CA ARG A 51 -0.49 -16.25 5.66
C ARG A 51 0.32 -15.02 6.02
N ILE A 52 0.79 -14.91 7.26
CA ILE A 52 1.60 -13.78 7.74
C ILE A 52 2.99 -14.29 8.11
N CYS A 53 3.99 -13.75 7.44
CA CYS A 53 5.39 -13.91 7.82
C CYS A 53 5.89 -12.59 8.42
N THR A 54 6.38 -12.61 9.64
CA THR A 54 7.11 -11.48 10.25
C THR A 54 8.61 -11.78 10.17
N PRO A 55 9.39 -11.18 9.25
CA PRO A 55 10.77 -11.56 9.07
C PRO A 55 11.67 -10.42 9.55
N TRP A 56 12.46 -10.73 10.56
CA TRP A 56 13.60 -9.92 10.94
C TRP A 56 14.80 -10.12 9.98
N LEU A 57 14.66 -10.96 8.95
CA LEU A 57 15.73 -11.20 7.97
C LEU A 57 15.16 -11.69 6.62
N LEU A 58 14.77 -10.76 5.75
CA LEU A 58 14.67 -11.07 4.32
C LEU A 58 16.00 -10.70 3.67
N ARG A 59 16.74 -11.72 3.24
CA ARG A 59 17.85 -11.52 2.32
C ARG A 59 17.22 -11.13 0.98
N ALA A 60 17.58 -9.95 0.46
CA ALA A 60 17.11 -9.52 -0.85
C ALA A 60 17.45 -10.62 -1.89
N PRO A 61 16.48 -11.12 -2.66
CA PRO A 61 16.78 -12.02 -3.77
C PRO A 61 17.73 -11.31 -4.74
N ASP A 62 18.58 -12.08 -5.42
CA ASP A 62 19.39 -11.57 -6.52
C ASP A 62 18.47 -10.80 -7.50
N ALA A 63 18.87 -9.58 -7.88
CA ALA A 63 18.01 -8.54 -8.47
C ALA A 63 17.46 -8.84 -9.88
N GLN A 64 17.45 -10.09 -10.33
CA GLN A 64 16.95 -10.48 -11.64
C GLN A 64 15.41 -10.61 -11.60
N GLY A 65 14.72 -9.81 -12.42
CA GLY A 65 13.26 -9.88 -12.57
C GLY A 65 12.43 -9.06 -11.58
N ILE A 66 13.06 -8.18 -10.78
CA ILE A 66 12.36 -7.24 -9.90
C ILE A 66 11.93 -6.01 -10.71
N LYS A 67 10.63 -5.68 -10.66
CA LYS A 67 10.09 -4.41 -11.18
C LYS A 67 9.92 -3.43 -10.03
N VAL A 68 10.35 -2.19 -10.22
CA VAL A 68 10.24 -1.12 -9.22
C VAL A 68 9.33 -0.03 -9.77
N THR A 69 8.34 0.36 -8.97
CA THR A 69 7.41 1.45 -9.28
C THR A 69 7.31 2.39 -8.10
N THR A 70 7.54 3.67 -8.34
CA THR A 70 7.33 4.73 -7.34
C THR A 70 5.89 5.22 -7.45
N LEU A 71 5.11 5.11 -6.38
CA LEU A 71 3.77 5.71 -6.29
C LEU A 71 3.88 7.09 -5.66
N CYS A 72 3.40 8.11 -6.36
CA CYS A 72 3.42 9.51 -5.93
C CYS A 72 1.98 10.06 -5.81
N PRO A 73 1.20 9.64 -4.81
CA PRO A 73 -0.13 10.20 -4.58
C PRO A 73 -0.05 11.58 -3.91
N ASP A 74 -1.03 12.41 -4.23
CA ASP A 74 -1.39 13.61 -3.47
C ASP A 74 -2.10 13.20 -2.15
N VAL A 75 -2.72 14.13 -1.42
CA VAL A 75 -3.31 13.86 -0.09
C VAL A 75 -4.34 12.73 -0.14
N VAL A 76 -4.04 11.61 0.55
CA VAL A 76 -4.89 10.43 0.68
C VAL A 76 -5.59 10.45 2.04
N ASP A 77 -6.91 10.21 2.04
CA ASP A 77 -7.73 10.09 3.24
C ASP A 77 -7.24 8.92 4.12
N THR A 78 -6.45 9.26 5.13
CA THR A 78 -5.81 8.36 6.08
C THR A 78 -5.64 9.05 7.42
N ASP A 79 -5.32 8.30 8.47
CA ASP A 79 -5.03 8.83 9.80
C ASP A 79 -3.82 9.80 9.85
N MET A 80 -2.97 9.83 8.81
CA MET A 80 -1.79 10.70 8.72
C MET A 80 -2.08 12.15 8.27
N VAL A 81 -3.27 12.47 7.77
CA VAL A 81 -3.55 13.78 7.14
C VAL A 81 -4.29 14.77 8.04
N GLN A 82 -4.29 14.53 9.36
CA GLN A 82 -4.83 15.48 10.33
C GLN A 82 -4.15 16.86 10.18
N GLY A 83 -4.95 17.91 10.07
CA GLY A 83 -4.46 19.28 9.89
C GLY A 83 -4.19 19.71 8.44
N SER A 84 -4.52 18.87 7.44
CA SER A 84 -4.35 19.21 6.01
C SER A 84 -5.25 20.34 5.50
N GLY A 85 -6.34 20.66 6.22
CA GLY A 85 -7.30 21.70 5.81
C GLY A 85 -8.18 21.31 4.61
N LEU A 86 -8.17 20.02 4.24
CA LEU A 86 -9.00 19.45 3.17
C LEU A 86 -10.18 18.68 3.76
N THR A 87 -11.28 18.63 3.01
CA THR A 87 -12.43 17.78 3.27
C THR A 87 -12.25 16.40 2.61
N LEU A 88 -13.00 15.39 3.07
CA LEU A 88 -12.93 14.02 2.51
C LEU A 88 -13.16 14.00 0.99
N ASN A 89 -14.08 14.83 0.48
CA ASN A 89 -14.38 14.94 -0.95
C ASN A 89 -13.29 15.64 -1.78
N GLU A 90 -12.30 16.24 -1.12
CA GLU A 90 -11.13 16.84 -1.73
C GLU A 90 -9.92 15.90 -1.67
N MET A 91 -9.97 14.79 -0.92
CA MET A 91 -8.85 13.85 -0.79
C MET A 91 -8.99 12.68 -1.77
N LEU A 92 -7.85 12.03 -2.07
CA LEU A 92 -7.86 10.71 -2.70
C LEU A 92 -8.34 9.67 -1.69
N SER A 93 -9.07 8.66 -2.14
CA SER A 93 -9.39 7.52 -1.28
C SER A 93 -8.21 6.57 -1.21
N SER A 94 -8.03 5.85 -0.09
CA SER A 94 -7.04 4.77 -0.01
C SER A 94 -7.27 3.69 -1.09
N GLU A 95 -8.53 3.50 -1.49
CA GLU A 95 -8.93 2.57 -2.54
C GLU A 95 -8.37 2.96 -3.92
N ASP A 96 -8.21 4.25 -4.22
CA ASP A 96 -7.53 4.70 -5.43
C ASP A 96 -6.10 4.17 -5.50
N ILE A 97 -5.42 4.10 -4.35
CA ILE A 97 -4.05 3.60 -4.25
C ILE A 97 -4.01 2.07 -4.42
N CYS A 98 -4.97 1.35 -3.84
CA CYS A 98 -5.12 -0.09 -4.06
C CYS A 98 -5.32 -0.41 -5.55
N ARG A 99 -6.21 0.32 -6.24
CA ARG A 99 -6.43 0.16 -7.69
C ARG A 99 -5.20 0.48 -8.52
N ALA A 100 -4.42 1.49 -8.12
CA ALA A 100 -3.17 1.83 -8.79
C ALA A 100 -2.13 0.70 -8.66
N VAL A 101 -2.03 0.07 -7.48
CA VAL A 101 -1.18 -1.12 -7.28
C VAL A 101 -1.68 -2.29 -8.13
N ASP A 102 -2.99 -2.54 -8.14
CA ASP A 102 -3.59 -3.59 -8.97
C ASP A 102 -3.28 -3.39 -10.45
N PHE A 103 -3.37 -2.15 -10.94
CA PHE A 103 -2.98 -1.80 -12.30
C PHE A 103 -1.53 -2.17 -12.58
N VAL A 104 -0.57 -1.72 -11.75
CA VAL A 104 0.86 -2.02 -11.93
C VAL A 104 1.12 -3.53 -11.88
N MET A 105 0.44 -4.26 -10.99
CA MET A 105 0.54 -5.71 -10.84
C MET A 105 -0.12 -6.50 -11.98
N SER A 106 -1.09 -5.90 -12.69
CA SER A 106 -1.75 -6.52 -13.84
C SER A 106 -0.90 -6.50 -15.12
N LEU A 107 0.16 -5.69 -15.15
CA LEU A 107 1.02 -5.54 -16.31
C LEU A 107 1.91 -6.76 -16.53
N SER A 108 2.22 -7.04 -17.81
CA SER A 108 3.04 -8.19 -18.21
C SER A 108 4.46 -8.17 -17.58
N PRO A 109 5.18 -9.30 -17.58
CA PRO A 109 6.56 -9.35 -17.07
C PRO A 109 7.53 -8.40 -17.79
N ALA A 110 7.24 -8.04 -19.05
CA ALA A 110 8.06 -7.12 -19.84
C ALA A 110 7.78 -5.64 -19.56
N ALA A 111 6.63 -5.31 -18.94
CA ALA A 111 6.20 -3.94 -18.73
C ALA A 111 6.62 -3.42 -17.35
N VAL A 112 7.32 -2.29 -17.32
CA VAL A 112 7.76 -1.58 -16.12
C VAL A 112 7.12 -0.20 -16.08
N VAL A 113 6.49 0.14 -14.95
CA VAL A 113 6.04 1.50 -14.63
C VAL A 113 7.03 2.07 -13.64
N GLU A 114 7.84 3.03 -14.05
CA GLU A 114 8.86 3.59 -13.14
C GLU A 114 8.24 4.47 -12.07
N GLN A 115 7.24 5.27 -12.46
CA GLN A 115 6.52 6.18 -11.57
C GLN A 115 5.06 6.29 -11.97
N LEU A 116 4.18 6.34 -10.97
CA LEU A 116 2.76 6.64 -11.14
C LEU A 116 2.37 7.76 -10.17
N THR A 117 2.13 8.95 -10.73
CA THR A 117 1.67 10.12 -9.99
C THR A 117 0.15 10.19 -10.01
N ILE A 118 -0.47 10.34 -8.84
CA ILE A 118 -1.93 10.39 -8.70
C ILE A 118 -2.28 11.70 -8.01
N GLY A 119 -2.81 12.65 -8.78
CA GLY A 119 -3.20 13.97 -8.28
C GLY A 119 -4.67 14.02 -7.92
N ARG A 120 -5.02 14.91 -6.98
CA ARG A 120 -6.43 15.29 -6.77
C ARG A 120 -6.96 16.00 -8.00
N GLN A 121 -8.22 15.79 -8.34
CA GLN A 121 -8.87 16.60 -9.36
C GLN A 121 -9.02 18.03 -8.84
N TYR A 122 -8.47 19.01 -9.56
CA TYR A 122 -8.65 20.41 -9.22
C TYR A 122 -10.14 20.77 -9.22
N ARG A 123 -10.64 21.21 -8.06
CA ARG A 123 -11.97 21.80 -7.94
C ARG A 123 -11.80 23.25 -7.50
N PRO A 124 -12.24 24.24 -8.30
CA PRO A 124 -12.23 25.62 -7.86
C PRO A 124 -13.11 25.75 -6.61
N ARG A 125 -12.57 26.33 -5.53
CA ARG A 125 -13.38 26.67 -4.36
C ARG A 125 -14.47 27.65 -4.82
N LYS A 126 -15.74 27.35 -4.55
CA LYS A 126 -16.79 28.36 -4.71
C LYS A 126 -16.41 29.55 -3.83
N PRO A 127 -16.42 30.79 -4.37
CA PRO A 127 -16.25 31.96 -3.52
C PRO A 127 -17.31 31.93 -2.41
N ALA A 128 -16.90 32.32 -1.21
CA ALA A 128 -17.74 32.38 -0.02
C ALA A 128 -18.93 33.33 -0.22
#